data_AF-A0A9P3PIL0-F1
#
_entry.id   AF-A0A9P3PIL0-F1
#
_cell.length_a   1.000
_cell.length_b   1.000
_cell.length_c   1.000
_cell.angle_alpha   90.00
_cell.angle_beta   90.00
_cell.angle_gamma   90.00
#
_symmetry.space_group_name_H-M   'P 1'
#
loop_
_entity.id
_entity.type
_entity.pdbx_description
1 polymer ?
#
loop_
_entity_poly.entity_id
_entity_poly.type
_entity_poly.pdbx_seq_one_letter_code
_entity_poly.pdbx_strand_id
1 'polypeptide(L)'
;MRQSSGQHPSRMSRTPNRRYHAVAQKLETVPPELVHKVLDDLPLIKTLEVICAHNVPYVDTCVLSHIHLAKVFPSPASLIILKQYFALYIELCRRRESPSASGNPDIPLLAKDLVVFMKQQYTKTSRYDTILAAVKAEVLSLLEKYEPYLPALAKFAPRPVVGGIPDLSDPAALWDFWTNLEAAETSLNRTKSSQLQRIARLRRDYPGTLRNRRDTSQESRYHSEQHCIRQLEVIAKRMLKPQILRGKLLGKHIFSEQRFPVLPYDRYLKCFLKVLEKFPVEGVSSSSNTGKHRAVRAYAWPQEVAQDIRTVVDGMAYVYPKTSVEGLEYSSILRTKYTRYSRSDYCRSEGQSQPRFLDGSKDDGQQESQSRLLSDNDNILPLQEKEFEWLEAFLRSCRYMGKMDDADSAHKSE
;
A
#
# COMPACT_ATOMS: atom_id res chain seq x y z
N MET A 1 -28.40 24.78 -20.25
CA MET A 1 -27.18 25.45 -19.74
C MET A 1 -27.44 25.87 -18.30
N ARG A 2 -26.99 25.07 -17.32
CA ARG A 2 -27.08 25.41 -15.89
C ARG A 2 -25.66 25.72 -15.41
N GLN A 3 -25.45 26.97 -15.01
CA GLN A 3 -24.19 27.44 -14.44
C GLN A 3 -23.99 26.78 -13.07
N SER A 4 -22.94 25.98 -12.92
CA SER A 4 -22.49 25.49 -11.62
C SER A 4 -21.61 26.55 -10.98
N SER A 5 -22.13 27.22 -9.96
CA SER A 5 -21.35 28.07 -9.07
C SER A 5 -20.36 27.21 -8.29
N GLY A 6 -19.07 27.43 -8.54
CA GLY A 6 -17.98 26.81 -7.78
C GLY A 6 -17.96 27.34 -6.35
N GLN A 7 -18.49 26.55 -5.43
CA GLN A 7 -18.19 26.69 -4.00
C GLN A 7 -16.79 26.12 -3.77
N HIS A 8 -15.83 26.98 -3.42
CA HIS A 8 -14.56 26.57 -2.83
C HIS A 8 -14.84 25.73 -1.56
N PRO A 9 -14.05 24.66 -1.30
CA PRO A 9 -14.31 23.78 -0.18
C PRO A 9 -13.84 24.44 1.13
N SER A 10 -14.74 25.19 1.78
CA SER A 10 -14.65 25.56 3.20
C SER A 10 -14.92 24.34 4.09
N ARG A 11 -14.10 23.29 3.95
CA ARG A 11 -14.17 22.07 4.77
C ARG A 11 -12.80 21.70 5.33
N MET A 12 -12.12 22.66 5.93
CA MET A 12 -11.02 22.42 6.86
C MET A 12 -11.56 22.20 8.27
N SER A 13 -12.36 21.14 8.50
CA SER A 13 -12.65 20.66 9.86
C SER A 13 -11.92 19.34 10.10
N ARG A 14 -10.61 19.42 10.29
CA ARG A 14 -9.79 18.35 10.87
C ARG A 14 -9.40 18.80 12.28
N THR A 15 -9.49 17.87 13.24
CA THR A 15 -9.33 18.14 14.67
C THR A 15 -8.08 18.97 14.95
N PRO A 16 -8.21 20.17 15.54
CA PRO A 16 -7.07 21.04 15.79
C PRO A 16 -6.07 20.35 16.72
N ASN A 17 -4.79 20.66 16.55
CA ASN A 17 -3.74 20.17 17.43
C ASN A 17 -4.14 20.50 18.89
N ARG A 18 -4.42 19.46 19.69
CA ARG A 18 -4.96 19.63 21.06
C ARG A 18 -4.04 20.45 21.96
N ARG A 19 -2.75 20.52 21.59
CA ARG A 19 -1.68 21.10 22.41
C ARG A 19 -1.87 22.58 22.71
N TYR A 20 -2.44 23.36 21.79
CA TYR A 20 -2.65 24.81 21.97
C TYR A 20 -4.10 25.25 21.83
N HIS A 21 -5.04 24.33 21.63
CA HIS A 21 -6.44 24.67 21.40
C HIS A 21 -7.07 25.51 22.51
N ALA A 22 -6.87 25.12 23.76
CA ALA A 22 -7.39 25.86 24.90
C ALA A 22 -6.71 27.23 25.07
N VAL A 23 -5.45 27.37 24.63
CA VAL A 23 -4.71 28.63 24.67
C VAL A 23 -5.19 29.56 23.57
N ALA A 24 -5.24 29.09 22.32
CA ALA A 24 -5.65 29.87 21.16
C ALA A 24 -7.08 30.41 21.28
N GLN A 25 -8.03 29.61 21.79
CA GLN A 25 -9.40 30.08 22.05
C GLN A 25 -9.46 31.15 23.14
N LYS A 26 -8.61 31.05 24.17
CA LYS A 26 -8.57 32.06 25.23
C LYS A 26 -7.94 33.37 24.77
N LEU A 27 -7.07 33.36 23.76
CA LEU A 27 -6.48 34.58 23.21
C LEU A 27 -7.55 35.57 22.71
N GLU A 28 -8.68 35.10 22.18
CA GLU A 28 -9.79 35.97 21.73
C GLU A 28 -10.40 36.82 22.85
N THR A 29 -10.31 36.35 24.10
CA THR A 29 -10.89 37.03 25.28
C THR A 29 -9.90 38.00 25.94
N VAL A 30 -8.66 38.02 25.47
CA VAL A 30 -7.55 38.76 26.06
C VAL A 30 -7.30 40.03 25.24
N PRO A 31 -6.98 41.19 25.87
CA PRO A 31 -6.64 42.41 25.14
C PRO A 31 -5.43 42.25 24.19
N PRO A 32 -5.39 42.97 23.05
CA PRO A 32 -4.33 42.83 22.04
C PRO A 32 -2.92 42.98 22.61
N GLU A 33 -2.73 43.85 23.60
CA GLU A 33 -1.43 44.14 24.22
C GLU A 33 -0.88 42.92 24.95
N LEU A 34 -1.74 42.13 25.57
CA LEU A 34 -1.35 40.89 26.24
C LEU A 34 -1.09 39.77 25.23
N VAL A 35 -1.86 39.72 24.13
CA VAL A 35 -1.60 38.78 23.03
C VAL A 35 -0.23 39.07 22.40
N HIS A 36 0.10 40.35 22.19
CA HIS A 36 1.42 40.76 21.69
C HIS A 36 2.56 40.29 22.59
N LYS A 37 2.44 40.44 23.91
CA LYS A 37 3.45 39.91 24.85
C LYS A 37 3.61 38.39 24.72
N VAL A 38 2.51 37.65 24.58
CA VAL A 38 2.57 36.20 24.35
C VAL A 38 3.28 35.89 23.03
N LEU A 39 3.05 36.66 21.98
CA LEU A 39 3.71 36.47 20.68
C LEU A 39 5.20 36.79 20.72
N ASP A 40 5.65 37.75 21.54
CA ASP A 40 7.06 38.08 21.75
C ASP A 40 7.84 36.94 22.42
N ASP A 41 7.18 36.21 23.33
CA ASP A 41 7.77 35.08 24.07
C ASP A 41 7.78 33.77 23.27
N LEU A 42 7.15 33.74 22.09
CA LEU A 42 7.05 32.55 21.26
C LEU A 42 8.07 32.55 20.11
N PRO A 43 8.73 31.41 19.84
CA PRO A 43 9.47 31.22 18.61
C PRO A 43 8.54 31.39 17.39
N LEU A 44 9.09 31.90 16.29
CA LEU A 44 8.30 32.18 15.08
C LEU A 44 7.53 30.95 14.58
N ILE A 45 8.13 29.75 14.66
CA ILE A 45 7.48 28.49 14.30
C ILE A 45 6.24 28.19 15.15
N LYS A 46 6.24 28.58 16.44
CA LYS A 46 5.11 28.40 17.35
C LYS A 46 4.02 29.42 17.10
N THR A 47 4.40 30.66 16.79
CA THR A 47 3.45 31.67 16.31
C THR A 47 2.72 31.19 15.05
N LEU A 48 3.47 30.67 14.06
CA LEU A 48 2.89 30.09 12.84
C LEU A 48 2.00 28.87 13.14
N GLU A 49 2.42 28.01 14.06
CA GLU A 49 1.62 26.84 14.48
C GLU A 49 0.28 27.28 15.09
N VAL A 50 0.27 28.29 15.97
CA VAL A 50 -0.96 28.81 16.60
C VAL A 50 -1.92 29.39 15.57
N ILE A 51 -1.43 30.26 14.66
CA ILE A 51 -2.31 30.89 13.66
C ILE A 51 -2.82 29.92 12.60
N CYS A 52 -2.05 28.88 12.25
CA CYS A 52 -2.44 27.90 11.24
C CYS A 52 -3.36 26.81 11.80
N ALA A 53 -3.08 26.32 13.01
CA ALA A 53 -3.84 25.21 13.60
C ALA A 53 -5.24 25.61 14.07
N HIS A 54 -5.43 26.88 14.43
CA HIS A 54 -6.69 27.37 15.00
C HIS A 54 -7.43 28.34 14.09
N ASN A 55 -6.74 28.96 13.11
CA ASN A 55 -7.31 29.87 12.12
C ASN A 55 -8.25 30.94 12.73
N VAL A 56 -7.82 31.54 13.83
CA VAL A 56 -8.58 32.56 14.57
C VAL A 56 -8.32 33.95 13.94
N PRO A 57 -9.33 34.63 13.35
CA PRO A 57 -9.13 35.91 12.67
C PRO A 57 -8.56 37.01 13.59
N TYR A 58 -8.97 37.01 14.86
CA TYR A 58 -8.47 37.96 15.86
C TYR A 58 -6.95 37.87 16.06
N VAL A 59 -6.41 36.64 16.08
CA VAL A 59 -4.96 36.41 16.24
C VAL A 59 -4.22 36.86 14.98
N ASP A 60 -4.80 36.66 13.78
CA ASP A 60 -4.22 37.19 12.54
C ASP A 60 -4.11 38.72 12.59
N THR A 61 -5.16 39.41 13.08
CA THR A 61 -5.12 40.87 13.30
C THR A 61 -4.04 41.26 14.28
N CYS A 62 -3.88 40.53 15.40
CA CYS A 62 -2.84 40.78 16.38
C CYS A 62 -1.43 40.58 15.80
N VAL A 63 -1.21 39.56 14.97
CA VAL A 63 0.07 39.32 14.28
C VAL A 63 0.39 40.48 13.33
N LEU A 64 -0.60 40.98 12.58
CA LEU A 64 -0.44 42.08 11.63
C LEU A 64 -0.26 43.45 12.31
N SER A 65 -0.77 43.65 13.53
CA SER A 65 -0.55 44.87 14.32
C SER A 65 0.70 44.83 15.20
N HIS A 66 1.34 43.68 15.33
CA HIS A 66 2.51 43.48 16.20
C HIS A 66 3.78 44.15 15.65
N ILE A 67 4.50 44.90 16.49
CA ILE A 67 5.67 45.74 16.12
C ILE A 67 6.73 44.98 15.32
N HIS A 68 7.02 43.73 15.71
CA HIS A 68 8.04 42.92 15.07
C HIS A 68 7.50 42.00 13.98
N LEU A 69 6.29 41.44 14.12
CA LEU A 69 5.74 40.48 13.16
C LEU A 69 5.16 41.18 11.94
N ALA A 70 4.60 42.38 12.09
CA ALA A 70 4.17 43.20 10.95
C ALA A 70 5.34 43.52 9.99
N LYS A 71 6.58 43.61 10.50
CA LYS A 71 7.78 43.78 9.67
C LYS A 71 8.19 42.51 8.94
N VAL A 72 7.70 41.35 9.38
CA VAL A 72 7.90 40.05 8.75
C VAL A 72 6.82 39.77 7.71
N PHE A 73 5.58 40.20 7.97
CA PHE A 73 4.42 39.96 7.11
C PHE A 73 3.97 41.28 6.44
N PRO A 74 4.43 41.57 5.20
CA PRO A 74 4.23 42.88 4.59
C PRO A 74 2.77 43.18 4.24
N SER A 75 1.92 42.16 4.13
CA SER A 75 0.49 42.32 3.83
C SER A 75 -0.34 41.17 4.42
N PRO A 76 -1.66 41.37 4.60
CA PRO A 76 -2.59 40.29 4.96
C PRO A 76 -2.59 39.15 3.94
N ALA A 77 -2.44 39.45 2.64
CA ALA A 77 -2.39 38.46 1.58
C ALA A 77 -1.14 37.54 1.71
N SER A 78 0.01 38.13 2.06
CA SER A 78 1.25 37.38 2.33
C SER A 78 1.08 36.42 3.50
N LEU A 79 0.40 36.86 4.57
CA LEU A 79 0.11 36.01 5.73
C LEU A 79 -0.78 34.82 5.33
N ILE A 80 -1.82 35.05 4.51
CA ILE A 80 -2.72 33.99 4.02
C ILE A 80 -1.95 32.93 3.23
N ILE A 81 -1.10 33.35 2.29
CA ILE A 81 -0.30 32.43 1.48
C ILE A 81 0.62 31.59 2.36
N LEU A 82 1.35 32.22 3.29
CA LEU A 82 2.23 31.50 4.21
C LEU A 82 1.44 30.53 5.09
N LYS A 83 0.27 30.92 5.60
CA LYS A 83 -0.61 30.05 6.38
C LYS A 83 -1.01 28.79 5.60
N GLN A 84 -1.30 28.92 4.30
CA GLN A 84 -1.65 27.77 3.47
C GLN A 84 -0.50 26.77 3.32
N TYR A 85 0.72 27.25 3.04
CA TYR A 85 1.92 26.39 2.97
C TYR A 85 2.27 25.77 4.33
N PHE A 86 2.20 26.56 5.41
CA PHE A 86 2.55 26.07 6.74
C PHE A 86 1.51 25.08 7.27
N ALA A 87 0.22 25.28 6.97
CA ALA A 87 -0.82 24.30 7.29
C ALA A 87 -0.58 22.96 6.58
N LEU A 88 -0.14 22.99 5.31
CA LEU A 88 0.23 21.77 4.58
C LEU A 88 1.44 21.10 5.22
N TYR A 89 2.46 21.88 5.57
CA TYR A 89 3.64 21.39 6.29
C TYR A 89 3.26 20.69 7.61
N ILE A 90 2.40 21.29 8.43
CA ILE A 90 1.91 20.68 9.68
C ILE A 90 1.21 19.33 9.39
N GLU A 91 0.34 19.27 8.37
CA GLU A 91 -0.34 18.02 8.03
C GLU A 91 0.64 16.93 7.58
N LEU A 92 1.66 17.28 6.78
CA LEU A 92 2.73 16.37 6.39
C LEU A 92 3.55 15.90 7.61
N CYS A 93 3.88 16.79 8.54
CA CYS A 93 4.57 16.44 9.79
C CYS A 93 3.75 15.45 10.64
N ARG A 94 2.44 15.70 10.81
CA ARG A 94 1.52 14.82 11.54
C ARG A 94 1.49 13.40 10.96
N ARG A 95 1.67 13.29 9.64
CA ARG A 95 1.71 12.01 8.92
C ARG A 95 3.07 11.31 9.09
N ARG A 96 4.17 12.06 9.10
CA ARG A 96 5.53 11.59 9.37
C ARG A 96 5.68 10.95 10.74
N GLU A 97 4.92 11.41 11.74
CA GLU A 97 5.02 10.96 13.13
C GLU A 97 5.10 9.44 13.30
N SER A 98 6.28 8.99 13.73
CA SER A 98 6.48 7.74 14.47
C SER A 98 6.29 8.07 15.96
N PRO A 99 5.71 7.17 16.78
CA PRO A 99 5.42 7.44 18.21
C PRO A 99 6.63 7.84 19.09
N SER A 100 7.85 7.85 18.54
CA SER A 100 9.10 8.17 19.24
C SER A 100 9.71 9.51 18.84
N ALA A 101 9.28 10.13 17.74
CA ALA A 101 9.78 11.43 17.32
C ALA A 101 8.77 12.50 17.75
N SER A 102 9.23 13.56 18.41
CA SER A 102 8.37 14.70 18.72
C SER A 102 7.80 15.22 17.40
N GLY A 103 6.52 15.01 17.15
CA GLY A 103 5.81 15.37 15.92
C GLY A 103 5.72 16.86 15.61
N ASN A 104 6.62 17.63 16.21
CA ASN A 104 6.63 19.07 16.10
C ASN A 104 7.14 19.47 14.72
N PRO A 105 6.54 20.52 14.13
CA PRO A 105 7.20 21.33 13.12
C PRO A 105 8.61 21.66 13.60
N ASP A 106 9.60 21.37 12.76
CA ASP A 106 11.00 21.66 13.06
C ASP A 106 11.64 22.25 11.81
N ILE A 107 11.66 23.58 11.79
CA ILE A 107 12.35 24.38 10.79
C ILE A 107 13.38 25.19 11.57
N PRO A 108 14.67 24.82 11.55
CA PRO A 108 15.70 25.44 12.40
C PRO A 108 15.76 26.96 12.27
N LEU A 109 15.44 27.48 11.09
CA LEU A 109 15.33 28.92 10.83
C LEU A 109 14.27 29.60 11.72
N LEU A 110 13.12 28.94 11.92
CA LEU A 110 11.94 29.47 12.59
C LEU A 110 11.88 29.10 14.08
N ALA A 111 12.78 28.23 14.53
CA ALA A 111 12.91 27.84 15.94
C ALA A 111 13.51 28.94 16.84
N LYS A 112 14.01 30.02 16.23
CA LYS A 112 14.60 31.16 16.95
C LYS A 112 13.52 32.12 17.45
N ASP A 113 13.84 32.80 18.54
CA ASP A 113 13.02 33.91 19.04
C ASP A 113 12.94 35.02 18.01
N LEU A 114 11.80 35.71 17.97
CA LEU A 114 11.51 36.74 16.98
C LEU A 114 12.56 37.86 16.98
N VAL A 115 13.01 38.29 18.16
CA VAL A 115 14.04 39.33 18.31
C VAL A 115 15.37 38.87 17.70
N VAL A 116 15.76 37.62 17.92
CA VAL A 116 17.00 37.04 17.37
C VAL A 116 16.90 36.95 15.84
N PHE A 117 15.75 36.48 15.33
CA PHE A 117 15.47 36.42 13.90
C PHE A 117 15.56 37.81 13.25
N MET A 118 15.00 38.84 13.90
CA MET A 118 14.99 40.22 13.39
C MET A 118 16.37 40.86 13.34
N LYS A 119 17.29 40.45 14.24
CA LYS A 119 18.70 40.91 14.28
C LYS A 119 19.57 40.27 13.19
N GLN A 120 19.15 39.16 12.60
CA GLN A 120 19.91 38.55 11.50
C GLN A 120 19.79 39.46 10.27
N GLN A 121 20.93 40.00 9.80
CA GLN A 121 20.97 40.84 8.61
C GLN A 121 20.76 39.97 7.37
N TYR A 122 19.50 39.74 6.97
CA TYR A 122 19.18 39.25 5.64
C TYR A 122 19.39 40.41 4.66
N THR A 123 20.56 40.46 4.04
CA THR A 123 21.07 41.67 3.37
C THR A 123 20.56 41.90 1.95
N LYS A 124 19.72 41.04 1.36
CA LYS A 124 19.19 41.26 0.00
C LYS A 124 17.75 40.78 -0.29
N THR A 125 17.16 39.95 0.55
CA THR A 125 15.86 39.30 0.29
C THR A 125 14.86 39.67 1.40
N SER A 126 13.58 39.86 1.08
CA SER A 126 12.56 40.12 2.10
C SER A 126 12.56 38.98 3.13
N ARG A 127 12.47 39.33 4.43
CA ARG A 127 12.38 38.33 5.52
C ARG A 127 11.23 37.34 5.27
N TYR A 128 10.11 37.85 4.75
CA TYR A 128 8.96 37.06 4.32
C TYR A 128 9.36 35.98 3.32
N ASP A 129 10.06 36.36 2.24
CA ASP A 129 10.43 35.43 1.18
C ASP A 129 11.37 34.34 1.70
N THR A 130 12.25 34.69 2.66
CA THR A 130 13.15 33.72 3.30
C THR A 130 12.36 32.70 4.12
N ILE A 131 11.37 33.13 4.91
CA ILE A 131 10.49 32.25 5.68
C ILE A 131 9.66 31.38 4.74
N LEU A 132 9.05 31.98 3.72
CA LEU A 132 8.23 31.28 2.75
C LEU A 132 9.05 30.22 2.00
N ALA A 133 10.26 30.57 1.56
CA ALA A 133 11.17 29.63 0.90
C ALA A 133 11.56 28.48 1.82
N ALA A 134 11.83 28.74 3.10
CA ALA A 134 12.15 27.69 4.07
C ALA A 134 10.97 26.73 4.29
N VAL A 135 9.75 27.25 4.43
CA VAL A 135 8.54 26.40 4.56
C VAL A 135 8.30 25.60 3.28
N LYS A 136 8.42 26.23 2.11
CA LYS A 136 8.28 25.57 0.80
C LYS A 136 9.29 24.44 0.62
N ALA A 137 10.56 24.67 0.98
CA ALA A 137 11.62 23.67 0.90
C ALA A 137 11.32 22.44 1.77
N GLU A 138 10.81 22.65 2.98
CA GLU A 138 10.42 21.55 3.87
C GLU A 138 9.20 20.77 3.37
N VAL A 139 8.20 21.47 2.83
CA VAL A 139 7.05 20.82 2.17
C VAL A 139 7.52 19.97 0.99
N LEU A 140 8.38 20.53 0.13
CA LEU A 140 8.94 19.83 -1.00
C LEU A 140 9.73 18.60 -0.56
N SER A 141 10.64 18.73 0.41
CA SER A 141 11.43 17.62 0.93
C SER A 141 10.57 16.47 1.47
N LEU A 142 9.41 16.77 2.06
CA LEU A 142 8.45 15.75 2.51
C LEU A 142 7.71 15.11 1.32
N LEU A 143 7.31 15.91 0.33
CA LEU A 143 6.62 15.40 -0.87
C LEU A 143 7.55 14.58 -1.78
N GLU A 144 8.84 14.94 -1.87
CA GLU A 144 9.88 14.18 -2.61
C GLU A 144 9.98 12.73 -2.12
N LYS A 145 9.64 12.44 -0.86
CA LYS A 145 9.58 11.06 -0.35
C LYS A 145 8.49 10.21 -1.03
N TYR A 146 7.48 10.84 -1.63
CA TYR A 146 6.46 10.17 -2.43
C TYR A 146 6.89 9.95 -3.88
N GLU A 147 7.90 10.68 -4.37
CA GLU A 147 8.29 10.67 -5.79
C GLU A 147 8.54 9.26 -6.33
N PRO A 148 9.31 8.37 -5.66
CA PRO A 148 9.47 7.00 -6.13
C PRO A 148 8.11 6.28 -6.24
N TYR A 149 7.20 6.52 -5.30
CA TYR A 149 5.94 5.81 -5.22
C TYR A 149 4.84 6.36 -6.13
N LEU A 150 5.04 7.50 -6.81
CA LEU A 150 4.01 8.13 -7.66
C LEU A 150 3.44 7.18 -8.73
N PRO A 151 4.24 6.41 -9.50
CA PRO A 151 3.69 5.51 -10.52
C PRO A 151 2.77 4.42 -9.93
N ALA A 152 3.09 3.94 -8.73
CA ALA A 152 2.27 2.95 -8.05
C ALA A 152 1.00 3.58 -7.46
N LEU A 153 1.11 4.77 -6.86
CA LEU A 153 -0.02 5.51 -6.29
C LEU A 153 -1.00 6.01 -7.35
N ALA A 154 -0.53 6.35 -8.54
CA ALA A 154 -1.37 6.79 -9.65
C ALA A 154 -2.50 5.79 -9.98
N LYS A 155 -2.25 4.49 -9.81
CA LYS A 155 -3.23 3.41 -10.03
C LYS A 155 -4.38 3.40 -9.00
N PHE A 156 -4.18 4.05 -7.85
CA PHE A 156 -5.15 4.11 -6.74
C PHE A 156 -5.68 5.52 -6.50
N ALA A 157 -5.20 6.50 -7.26
CA ALA A 157 -5.56 7.89 -7.09
C ALA A 157 -6.97 8.17 -7.65
N PRO A 158 -7.81 8.92 -6.93
CA PRO A 158 -9.12 9.34 -7.44
C PRO A 158 -9.04 10.19 -8.72
N ARG A 159 -7.99 11.00 -8.84
CA ARG A 159 -7.68 11.80 -10.03
C ARG A 159 -6.34 11.35 -10.61
N PRO A 160 -6.15 11.35 -11.94
CA PRO A 160 -4.86 11.04 -12.56
C PRO A 160 -3.75 11.91 -11.98
N VAL A 161 -2.66 11.27 -11.56
CA VAL A 161 -1.43 11.96 -11.15
C VAL A 161 -0.63 12.20 -12.43
N VAL A 162 -0.75 13.42 -12.98
CA VAL A 162 -0.06 13.80 -14.21
C VAL A 162 1.28 14.45 -13.84
N GLY A 163 2.38 13.83 -14.26
CA GLY A 163 3.73 14.34 -14.01
C GLY A 163 4.24 14.07 -12.59
N GLY A 164 5.22 14.86 -12.18
CA GLY A 164 5.85 14.79 -10.86
C GLY A 164 5.14 15.66 -9.81
N ILE A 165 5.90 16.08 -8.80
CA ILE A 165 5.41 17.01 -7.78
C ILE A 165 5.15 18.37 -8.47
N PRO A 166 3.97 18.99 -8.24
CA PRO A 166 3.64 20.26 -8.87
C PRO A 166 4.53 21.40 -8.36
N ASP A 167 4.61 22.47 -9.15
CA ASP A 167 5.33 23.68 -8.77
C ASP A 167 4.76 24.30 -7.47
N LEU A 168 5.66 24.85 -6.65
CA LEU A 168 5.35 25.48 -5.36
C LEU A 168 4.88 26.94 -5.55
N SER A 169 4.32 27.30 -6.71
CA SER A 169 3.78 28.64 -6.95
C SER A 169 2.37 28.77 -6.41
N ASP A 170 1.53 27.74 -6.54
CA ASP A 170 0.14 27.75 -6.09
C ASP A 170 -0.10 26.81 -4.89
N PRO A 171 -0.31 27.34 -3.68
CA PRO A 171 -0.61 26.52 -2.51
C PRO A 171 -1.92 25.72 -2.64
N ALA A 172 -2.91 26.21 -3.40
CA ALA A 172 -4.18 25.52 -3.58
C ALA A 172 -4.00 24.25 -4.42
N ALA A 173 -3.32 24.36 -5.58
CA ALA A 173 -2.94 23.21 -6.39
C ALA A 173 -2.12 22.17 -5.60
N LEU A 174 -1.21 22.63 -4.74
CA LEU A 174 -0.39 21.75 -3.90
C LEU A 174 -1.22 21.00 -2.85
N TRP A 175 -2.20 21.66 -2.23
CA TRP A 175 -3.16 21.03 -1.32
C TRP A 175 -4.03 19.98 -2.03
N ASP A 176 -4.47 20.29 -3.24
CA ASP A 176 -5.27 19.40 -4.07
C ASP A 176 -4.48 18.15 -4.48
N PHE A 177 -3.22 18.35 -4.86
CA PHE A 177 -2.27 17.27 -5.15
C PHE A 177 -2.05 16.39 -3.92
N TRP A 178 -1.75 17.00 -2.77
CA TRP A 178 -1.57 16.28 -1.50
C TRP A 178 -2.81 15.46 -1.13
N THR A 179 -4.00 16.04 -1.23
CA THR A 179 -5.27 15.35 -0.93
C THR A 179 -5.49 14.15 -1.86
N ASN A 180 -5.12 14.28 -3.13
CA ASN A 180 -5.18 13.18 -4.09
C ASN A 180 -4.20 12.05 -3.73
N LEU A 181 -2.96 12.39 -3.36
CA LEU A 181 -1.96 11.41 -2.89
C LEU A 181 -2.39 10.71 -1.59
N GLU A 182 -2.94 11.47 -0.64
CA GLU A 182 -3.44 10.93 0.63
C GLU A 182 -4.56 9.91 0.40
N ALA A 183 -5.49 10.23 -0.51
CA ALA A 183 -6.56 9.32 -0.91
C ALA A 183 -6.01 8.08 -1.63
N ALA A 184 -5.03 8.25 -2.54
CA ALA A 184 -4.36 7.17 -3.24
C ALA A 184 -3.68 6.19 -2.27
N GLU A 185 -2.87 6.71 -1.33
CA GLU A 185 -2.18 5.91 -0.31
C GLU A 185 -3.21 5.20 0.58
N THR A 186 -4.29 5.87 0.97
CA THR A 186 -5.36 5.27 1.78
C THR A 186 -6.03 4.11 1.05
N SER A 187 -6.32 4.28 -0.25
CA SER A 187 -6.91 3.24 -1.10
C SER A 187 -5.96 2.05 -1.25
N LEU A 188 -4.69 2.30 -1.59
CA LEU A 188 -3.64 1.28 -1.67
C LEU A 188 -3.51 0.47 -0.39
N ASN A 189 -3.43 1.15 0.76
CA ASN A 189 -3.29 0.53 2.07
C ASN A 189 -4.52 -0.29 2.46
N ARG A 190 -5.72 0.16 2.08
CA ARG A 190 -6.97 -0.58 2.29
C ARG A 190 -7.00 -1.86 1.48
N THR A 191 -6.60 -1.82 0.21
CA THR A 191 -6.50 -3.01 -0.66
C THR A 191 -5.52 -4.02 -0.07
N LYS A 192 -4.30 -3.60 0.30
CA LYS A 192 -3.32 -4.48 0.96
C LYS A 192 -3.83 -5.07 2.27
N SER A 193 -4.49 -4.26 3.10
CA SER A 193 -5.10 -4.73 4.35
C SER A 193 -6.14 -5.82 4.08
N SER A 194 -7.03 -5.61 3.11
CA SER A 194 -8.04 -6.59 2.70
C SER A 194 -7.40 -7.89 2.23
N GLN A 195 -6.35 -7.81 1.40
CA GLN A 195 -5.61 -8.96 0.90
C GLN A 195 -4.93 -9.76 2.03
N LEU A 196 -4.31 -9.11 3.00
CA LEU A 196 -3.75 -9.80 4.18
C LEU A 196 -4.83 -10.50 5.00
N GLN A 197 -5.99 -9.86 5.19
CA GLN A 197 -7.14 -10.47 5.84
C GLN A 197 -7.68 -11.67 5.05
N ARG A 198 -7.67 -11.59 3.72
CA ARG A 198 -8.08 -12.70 2.82
C ARG A 198 -7.12 -13.88 2.97
N ILE A 199 -5.81 -13.66 2.96
CA ILE A 199 -4.80 -14.71 3.21
C ILE A 199 -5.01 -15.34 4.60
N ALA A 200 -5.23 -14.54 5.64
CA ALA A 200 -5.49 -15.02 6.99
C ALA A 200 -6.76 -15.88 7.06
N ARG A 201 -7.82 -15.50 6.31
CA ARG A 201 -9.05 -16.29 6.17
C ARG A 201 -8.79 -17.62 5.47
N LEU A 202 -8.07 -17.64 4.35
CA LEU A 202 -7.75 -18.87 3.63
C LEU A 202 -7.00 -19.89 4.50
N ARG A 203 -6.05 -19.41 5.32
CA ARG A 203 -5.36 -20.28 6.28
C ARG A 203 -6.29 -20.84 7.37
N ARG A 204 -7.25 -20.04 7.83
CA ARG A 204 -8.24 -20.47 8.82
C ARG A 204 -9.22 -21.49 8.24
N ASP A 205 -9.68 -21.27 7.01
CA ASP A 205 -10.72 -22.07 6.36
C ASP A 205 -10.16 -23.38 5.79
N TYR A 206 -8.85 -23.43 5.49
CA TYR A 206 -8.13 -24.59 4.95
C TYR A 206 -6.90 -24.96 5.79
N PRO A 207 -7.09 -25.34 7.08
CA PRO A 207 -5.98 -25.60 7.99
C PRO A 207 -5.10 -26.74 7.49
N GLY A 208 -3.79 -26.57 7.58
CA GLY A 208 -2.81 -27.57 7.13
C GLY A 208 -2.76 -27.81 5.62
N THR A 209 -3.47 -27.03 4.81
CA THR A 209 -3.39 -27.09 3.33
C THR A 209 -2.37 -26.11 2.76
N LEU A 210 -2.12 -25.00 3.45
CA LEU A 210 -1.26 -23.91 3.00
C LEU A 210 0.05 -23.81 3.80
N ARG A 211 1.17 -23.61 3.11
CA ARG A 211 2.48 -23.25 3.69
C ARG A 211 2.89 -21.84 3.29
N ASN A 212 3.80 -21.26 4.06
CA ASN A 212 4.49 -20.05 3.62
C ASN A 212 5.38 -20.43 2.45
N ARG A 213 5.43 -19.61 1.40
CA ARG A 213 6.24 -19.91 0.22
C ARG A 213 7.71 -20.15 0.57
N ARG A 214 8.26 -19.35 1.49
CA ARG A 214 9.65 -19.44 1.95
C ARG A 214 9.93 -20.65 2.86
N ASP A 215 8.90 -21.35 3.32
CA ASP A 215 9.05 -22.55 4.13
C ASP A 215 9.15 -23.76 3.20
N THR A 216 10.37 -24.31 3.05
CA THR A 216 10.63 -25.47 2.19
C THR A 216 10.11 -26.78 2.78
N SER A 217 9.68 -26.78 4.06
CA SER A 217 9.03 -27.92 4.70
C SER A 217 7.76 -28.31 3.95
N GLN A 218 7.59 -29.61 3.70
CA GLN A 218 6.34 -30.18 3.20
C GLN A 218 5.45 -30.74 4.33
N GLU A 219 5.92 -30.62 5.58
CA GLU A 219 5.19 -31.05 6.76
C GLU A 219 4.32 -29.92 7.33
N SER A 220 3.11 -30.26 7.74
CA SER A 220 2.17 -29.32 8.33
C SER A 220 2.55 -29.01 9.78
N ARG A 221 2.71 -27.72 10.10
CA ARG A 221 3.02 -27.24 11.45
C ARG A 221 1.84 -26.46 12.03
N TYR A 222 0.89 -27.18 12.62
CA TYR A 222 -0.36 -26.59 13.12
C TYR A 222 -0.17 -25.41 14.09
N HIS A 223 0.73 -25.53 15.09
CA HIS A 223 0.95 -24.46 16.07
C HIS A 223 1.50 -23.15 15.47
N SER A 224 2.26 -23.26 14.37
CA SER A 224 2.79 -22.09 13.65
C SER A 224 1.68 -21.34 12.89
N GLU A 225 0.62 -22.03 12.47
CA GLU A 225 -0.43 -21.47 11.63
C GLU A 225 -1.25 -20.40 12.35
N GLN A 226 -1.68 -20.66 13.59
CA GLN A 226 -2.40 -19.65 14.39
C GLN A 226 -1.57 -18.40 14.68
N HIS A 227 -0.25 -18.57 14.84
CA HIS A 227 0.66 -17.44 15.00
C HIS A 227 0.77 -16.63 13.72
N CYS A 228 0.93 -17.30 12.56
CA CYS A 228 0.95 -16.65 11.25
C CYS A 228 -0.35 -15.88 10.96
N ILE A 229 -1.52 -16.48 11.24
CA ILE A 229 -2.83 -15.82 11.08
C ILE A 229 -2.90 -14.53 11.91
N ARG A 230 -2.56 -14.60 13.21
CA ARG A 230 -2.56 -13.43 14.09
C ARG A 230 -1.58 -12.35 13.62
N GLN A 231 -0.39 -12.74 13.16
CA GLN A 231 0.57 -11.79 12.60
C GLN A 231 0.01 -11.07 11.37
N LEU A 232 -0.60 -11.81 10.42
CA LEU A 232 -1.21 -11.22 9.22
C LEU A 232 -2.30 -10.21 9.59
N GLU A 233 -3.15 -10.53 10.56
CA GLU A 233 -4.22 -9.62 11.03
C GLU A 233 -3.67 -8.36 11.71
N VAL A 234 -2.63 -8.50 12.54
CA VAL A 234 -1.95 -7.35 13.16
C VAL A 234 -1.32 -6.46 12.10
N ILE A 235 -0.65 -7.05 11.10
CA ILE A 235 -0.06 -6.31 9.99
C ILE A 235 -1.16 -5.61 9.18
N ALA A 236 -2.27 -6.29 8.86
CA ALA A 236 -3.40 -5.71 8.14
C ALA A 236 -3.99 -4.49 8.87
N LYS A 237 -4.24 -4.61 10.18
CA LYS A 237 -4.74 -3.48 11.00
C LYS A 237 -3.77 -2.30 11.01
N ARG A 238 -2.46 -2.57 11.05
CA ARG A 238 -1.43 -1.51 11.01
C ARG A 238 -1.26 -0.91 9.61
N MET A 239 -1.53 -1.68 8.56
CA MET A 239 -1.41 -1.28 7.15
C MET A 239 -2.28 -0.06 6.82
N LEU A 240 -3.45 0.07 7.46
CA LEU A 240 -4.38 1.18 7.26
C LEU A 240 -3.81 2.55 7.64
N LYS A 241 -2.69 2.59 8.36
CA LYS A 241 -2.01 3.84 8.71
C LYS A 241 -1.10 4.29 7.56
N PRO A 242 -0.83 5.61 7.44
CA PRO A 242 0.14 6.12 6.47
C PRO A 242 1.53 5.53 6.72
N GLN A 243 2.26 5.25 5.64
CA GLN A 243 3.49 4.46 5.65
C GLN A 243 4.67 5.19 5.02
N ILE A 244 4.44 5.91 3.92
CA ILE A 244 5.50 6.50 3.09
C ILE A 244 6.29 7.53 3.89
N LEU A 245 5.63 8.57 4.41
CA LEU A 245 6.31 9.60 5.22
C LEU A 245 6.92 9.06 6.52
N ARG A 246 6.43 7.92 7.02
CA ARG A 246 6.97 7.26 8.21
C ARG A 246 8.22 6.45 7.93
N GLY A 247 8.56 6.24 6.65
CA GLY A 247 9.63 5.32 6.23
C GLY A 247 9.37 3.87 6.65
N LYS A 248 8.11 3.50 6.90
CA LYS A 248 7.73 2.17 7.42
C LYS A 248 6.76 1.49 6.47
N LEU A 249 7.31 0.88 5.41
CA LEU A 249 6.57 0.05 4.47
C LEU A 249 6.23 -1.30 5.12
N LEU A 250 5.08 -1.35 5.80
CA LEU A 250 4.59 -2.55 6.48
C LEU A 250 4.28 -3.64 5.45
N GLY A 251 4.61 -4.88 5.80
CA GLY A 251 4.41 -6.01 4.90
C GLY A 251 5.26 -5.94 3.64
N LYS A 252 6.35 -5.14 3.60
CA LYS A 252 7.29 -5.13 2.46
C LYS A 252 7.70 -6.55 2.06
N HIS A 253 8.03 -7.42 3.01
CA HIS A 253 8.40 -8.82 2.74
C HIS A 253 7.29 -9.67 2.08
N ILE A 254 6.01 -9.25 2.14
CA ILE A 254 4.86 -9.90 1.49
C ILE A 254 4.61 -9.26 0.12
N PHE A 255 4.63 -7.92 0.06
CA PHE A 255 4.27 -7.16 -1.13
C PHE A 255 5.44 -6.85 -2.06
N SER A 256 6.69 -7.09 -1.67
CA SER A 256 7.86 -6.98 -2.55
C SER A 256 8.09 -8.21 -3.41
N GLU A 257 7.41 -9.31 -3.11
CA GLU A 257 7.60 -10.55 -3.86
C GLU A 257 6.71 -10.56 -5.11
N GLN A 258 7.23 -10.99 -6.26
CA GLN A 258 6.38 -11.24 -7.43
C GLN A 258 5.42 -12.42 -7.21
N ARG A 259 5.82 -13.36 -6.36
CA ARG A 259 5.04 -14.56 -6.07
C ARG A 259 4.07 -14.35 -4.93
N PHE A 260 2.98 -15.11 -4.98
CA PHE A 260 2.03 -15.17 -3.89
C PHE A 260 2.71 -15.71 -2.61
N PRO A 261 2.50 -15.09 -1.43
CA PRO A 261 3.26 -15.38 -0.21
C PRO A 261 2.95 -16.74 0.41
N VAL A 262 1.83 -17.35 0.03
CA VAL A 262 1.37 -18.65 0.51
C VAL A 262 1.16 -19.60 -0.66
N LEU A 263 1.41 -20.89 -0.45
CA LEU A 263 1.22 -21.91 -1.48
C LEU A 263 0.59 -23.16 -0.84
N PRO A 264 -0.17 -23.96 -1.60
CA PRO A 264 -0.55 -25.29 -1.13
C PRO A 264 0.68 -26.19 -0.96
N TYR A 265 0.58 -27.21 -0.10
CA TYR A 265 1.60 -28.27 -0.05
C TYR A 265 1.59 -29.11 -1.33
N ASP A 266 2.75 -29.64 -1.72
CA ASP A 266 2.91 -30.40 -2.96
C ASP A 266 2.05 -31.67 -2.98
N ARG A 267 1.73 -32.25 -1.81
CA ARG A 267 0.82 -33.39 -1.69
C ARG A 267 -0.57 -33.10 -2.27
N TYR A 268 -1.10 -31.88 -2.08
CA TYR A 268 -2.41 -31.51 -2.61
C TYR A 268 -2.38 -31.34 -4.12
N LEU A 269 -1.27 -30.83 -4.67
CA LEU A 269 -1.06 -30.80 -6.11
C LEU A 269 -1.06 -32.21 -6.71
N LYS A 270 -0.37 -33.16 -6.06
CA LYS A 270 -0.36 -34.56 -6.52
C LYS A 270 -1.74 -35.18 -6.48
N CYS A 271 -2.48 -35.00 -5.39
CA CYS A 271 -3.87 -35.48 -5.27
C CYS A 271 -4.75 -34.89 -6.37
N PHE A 272 -4.71 -33.57 -6.55
CA PHE A 272 -5.46 -32.87 -7.59
C PHE A 272 -5.19 -33.45 -8.99
N LEU A 273 -3.91 -33.64 -9.34
CA LEU A 273 -3.52 -34.18 -10.65
C LEU A 273 -3.97 -35.63 -10.84
N LYS A 274 -3.86 -36.48 -9.81
CA LYS A 274 -4.32 -37.88 -9.86
C LYS A 274 -5.84 -37.98 -10.08
N VAL A 275 -6.61 -37.15 -9.37
CA VAL A 275 -8.08 -37.14 -9.50
C VAL A 275 -8.47 -36.64 -10.89
N LEU A 276 -7.81 -35.61 -11.41
CA LEU A 276 -8.06 -35.09 -12.75
C LEU A 276 -7.67 -36.07 -13.88
N GLU A 277 -6.70 -36.95 -13.64
CA GLU A 277 -6.35 -38.05 -14.55
C GLU A 277 -7.43 -39.14 -14.56
N LYS A 278 -7.98 -39.49 -13.39
CA LYS A 278 -9.06 -40.47 -13.25
C LYS A 278 -10.42 -39.94 -13.74
N PHE A 279 -10.67 -38.64 -13.58
CA PHE A 279 -11.94 -37.98 -13.87
C PHE A 279 -11.70 -36.67 -14.66
N PRO A 280 -11.42 -36.75 -15.97
CA PRO A 280 -11.14 -35.56 -16.77
C PRO A 280 -12.34 -34.61 -16.84
N VAL A 281 -12.07 -33.30 -16.87
CA VAL A 281 -13.09 -32.26 -17.10
C VAL A 281 -13.13 -31.91 -18.59
N GLU A 282 -14.33 -31.87 -19.17
CA GLU A 282 -14.51 -31.47 -20.57
C GLU A 282 -13.98 -30.06 -20.84
N GLY A 283 -13.27 -29.90 -21.97
CA GLY A 283 -12.62 -28.65 -22.39
C GLY A 283 -11.24 -28.43 -21.79
N VAL A 284 -10.82 -29.23 -20.79
CA VAL A 284 -9.45 -29.20 -20.28
C VAL A 284 -8.58 -30.13 -21.13
N SER A 285 -8.24 -29.67 -22.34
CA SER A 285 -7.46 -30.45 -23.31
C SER A 285 -6.07 -30.78 -22.77
N SER A 286 -5.82 -32.06 -22.50
CA SER A 286 -4.47 -32.57 -22.28
C SER A 286 -3.83 -32.73 -23.65
N SER A 287 -2.92 -31.83 -24.05
CA SER A 287 -2.32 -31.83 -25.40
C SER A 287 -1.35 -33.00 -25.67
N SER A 288 -1.32 -34.04 -24.83
CA SER A 288 -0.46 -35.20 -25.03
C SER A 288 -1.18 -36.26 -25.85
N ASN A 289 -0.94 -36.24 -27.15
CA ASN A 289 -1.03 -37.41 -28.02
C ASN A 289 -0.25 -38.56 -27.38
N THR A 290 -0.91 -39.64 -26.98
CA THR A 290 -0.44 -41.04 -27.11
C THR A 290 -1.36 -42.00 -26.38
N GLY A 291 -2.01 -42.89 -27.15
CA GLY A 291 -2.42 -44.21 -26.68
C GLY A 291 -3.81 -44.34 -26.09
N LYS A 292 -4.71 -44.95 -26.87
CA LYS A 292 -5.86 -45.79 -26.44
C LYS A 292 -6.36 -45.56 -25.00
N HIS A 293 -6.89 -44.37 -24.71
CA HIS A 293 -7.63 -44.18 -23.47
C HIS A 293 -8.93 -44.98 -23.59
N ARG A 294 -9.01 -46.04 -22.78
CA ARG A 294 -10.26 -46.76 -22.47
C ARG A 294 -11.34 -45.70 -22.20
N ALA A 295 -12.55 -45.87 -22.72
CA ALA A 295 -13.65 -44.94 -22.52
C ALA A 295 -13.92 -44.77 -21.01
N VAL A 296 -13.25 -43.81 -20.37
CA VAL A 296 -13.47 -43.46 -18.98
C VAL A 296 -14.82 -42.76 -18.97
N ARG A 297 -15.76 -43.29 -18.18
CA ARG A 297 -17.08 -42.66 -18.01
C ARG A 297 -16.85 -41.20 -17.58
N ALA A 298 -17.41 -40.26 -18.35
CA ALA A 298 -17.37 -38.86 -18.02
C ALA A 298 -18.02 -38.67 -16.64
N TYR A 299 -17.24 -38.23 -15.66
CA TYR A 299 -17.77 -37.86 -14.36
C TYR A 299 -18.48 -36.52 -14.50
N ALA A 300 -19.74 -36.47 -14.08
CA ALA A 300 -20.54 -35.24 -14.12
C ALA A 300 -20.12 -34.31 -12.97
N TRP A 301 -19.09 -33.50 -13.21
CA TRP A 301 -18.65 -32.48 -12.28
C TRP A 301 -19.76 -31.43 -12.05
N PRO A 302 -20.02 -31.01 -10.79
CA PRO A 302 -20.83 -29.82 -10.55
C PRO A 302 -20.24 -28.62 -11.29
N GLN A 303 -21.11 -27.80 -11.88
CA GLN A 303 -20.69 -26.71 -12.77
C GLN A 303 -19.67 -25.77 -12.11
N GLU A 304 -19.89 -25.41 -10.83
CA GLU A 304 -18.99 -24.55 -10.06
C GLU A 304 -17.59 -25.17 -9.88
N VAL A 305 -17.53 -26.47 -9.58
CA VAL A 305 -16.27 -27.20 -9.40
C VAL A 305 -15.54 -27.38 -10.73
N ALA A 306 -16.27 -27.67 -11.81
CA ALA A 306 -15.69 -27.73 -13.15
C ALA A 306 -15.06 -26.39 -13.54
N GLN A 307 -15.70 -25.28 -13.19
CA GLN A 307 -15.17 -23.95 -13.44
C GLN A 307 -13.91 -23.68 -12.60
N ASP A 308 -13.92 -24.02 -11.31
CA ASP A 308 -12.74 -23.90 -10.46
C ASP A 308 -11.56 -24.72 -11.01
N ILE A 309 -11.80 -25.95 -11.46
CA ILE A 309 -10.76 -26.81 -12.06
C ILE A 309 -10.18 -26.17 -13.32
N ARG A 310 -11.01 -25.58 -14.20
CA ARG A 310 -10.53 -24.86 -15.39
C ARG A 310 -9.65 -23.69 -15.00
N THR A 311 -10.10 -22.85 -14.08
CA THR A 311 -9.31 -21.73 -13.54
C THR A 311 -7.96 -22.19 -12.99
N VAL A 312 -7.94 -23.32 -12.26
CA VAL A 312 -6.71 -23.89 -11.71
C VAL A 312 -5.76 -24.33 -12.81
N VAL A 313 -6.26 -25.07 -13.81
CA VAL A 313 -5.44 -25.62 -14.89
C VAL A 313 -4.90 -24.51 -15.78
N ASP A 314 -5.71 -23.52 -16.12
CA ASP A 314 -5.31 -22.35 -16.91
C ASP A 314 -4.20 -21.55 -16.23
N GLY A 315 -4.26 -21.43 -14.89
CA GLY A 315 -3.24 -20.76 -14.09
C GLY A 315 -2.09 -21.65 -13.63
N MET A 316 -2.04 -22.94 -13.99
CA MET A 316 -1.07 -23.88 -13.42
C MET A 316 0.36 -23.66 -13.94
N ALA A 317 0.51 -23.17 -15.18
CA ALA A 317 1.82 -22.93 -15.77
C ALA A 317 2.55 -21.74 -15.13
N TYR A 318 1.84 -20.64 -14.87
CA TYR A 318 2.44 -19.33 -14.56
C TYR A 318 1.79 -18.63 -13.37
N VAL A 319 2.57 -17.81 -12.68
CA VAL A 319 2.12 -16.83 -11.69
C VAL A 319 1.72 -15.54 -12.42
N TYR A 320 0.55 -14.98 -12.09
CA TYR A 320 0.09 -13.69 -12.57
C TYR A 320 0.95 -12.56 -11.94
N PRO A 321 1.75 -11.83 -12.74
CA PRO A 321 2.68 -10.84 -12.23
C PRO A 321 1.96 -9.58 -11.71
N LYS A 322 2.56 -8.89 -10.73
CA LYS A 322 2.00 -7.65 -10.16
C LYS A 322 1.89 -6.51 -11.16
N THR A 323 2.82 -6.44 -12.08
CA THR A 323 2.84 -5.45 -13.15
C THR A 323 2.69 -6.17 -14.47
N SER A 324 1.58 -5.90 -15.17
CA SER A 324 1.52 -6.07 -16.61
C SER A 324 2.42 -5.00 -17.19
N VAL A 325 3.71 -5.30 -17.37
CA VAL A 325 4.55 -4.42 -18.17
C VAL A 325 4.05 -4.58 -19.60
N GLU A 326 3.41 -3.54 -20.14
CA GLU A 326 2.94 -3.54 -21.52
C GLU A 326 4.10 -3.91 -22.45
N GLY A 327 3.94 -5.00 -23.20
CA GLY A 327 4.94 -5.49 -24.15
C GLY A 327 5.90 -6.57 -23.63
N LEU A 328 5.91 -6.90 -22.33
CA LEU A 328 6.53 -8.14 -21.86
C LEU A 328 5.44 -9.20 -21.74
N GLU A 329 5.56 -10.27 -22.54
CA GLU A 329 4.71 -11.45 -22.38
C GLU A 329 4.69 -11.88 -20.91
N TYR A 330 3.52 -12.29 -20.42
CA TYR A 330 3.20 -12.74 -19.06
C TYR A 330 4.04 -13.94 -18.53
N SER A 331 5.19 -14.25 -19.14
CA SER A 331 5.63 -15.63 -19.38
C SER A 331 6.87 -16.11 -18.60
N SER A 332 7.38 -15.38 -17.60
CA SER A 332 8.65 -15.82 -16.97
C SER A 332 8.54 -16.53 -15.61
N ILE A 333 7.47 -16.33 -14.84
CA ILE A 333 7.39 -16.91 -13.49
C ILE A 333 6.54 -18.17 -13.50
N LEU A 334 7.22 -19.31 -13.58
CA LEU A 334 6.59 -20.63 -13.48
C LEU A 334 6.00 -20.86 -12.08
N ARG A 335 4.81 -21.49 -12.04
CA ARG A 335 4.12 -21.85 -10.79
C ARG A 335 4.40 -23.28 -10.36
N THR A 336 4.35 -24.24 -11.29
CA THR A 336 4.59 -25.66 -11.01
C THR A 336 5.69 -26.24 -11.89
N LYS A 337 6.34 -27.31 -11.41
CA LYS A 337 7.25 -28.14 -12.22
C LYS A 337 6.86 -29.61 -12.17
N TYR A 338 7.28 -30.35 -13.21
CA TYR A 338 7.01 -31.78 -13.37
C TYR A 338 5.51 -32.13 -13.42
N THR A 339 4.72 -31.22 -14.01
CA THR A 339 3.30 -31.44 -14.30
C THR A 339 3.09 -31.35 -15.80
N ARG A 340 2.06 -32.01 -16.34
CA ARG A 340 1.67 -31.87 -17.75
C ARG A 340 1.14 -30.47 -18.11
N TYR A 341 0.87 -29.65 -17.10
CA TYR A 341 0.39 -28.27 -17.22
C TYR A 341 1.49 -27.24 -16.97
N SER A 342 2.73 -27.69 -16.72
CA SER A 342 3.89 -26.83 -16.66
C SER A 342 4.35 -26.44 -18.07
N ARG A 343 5.18 -25.40 -18.18
CA ARG A 343 5.85 -25.06 -19.46
C ARG A 343 6.66 -26.26 -19.98
N SER A 344 6.71 -26.42 -21.31
CA SER A 344 7.35 -27.55 -22.02
C SER A 344 8.74 -27.93 -21.50
N ASP A 345 9.55 -26.92 -21.19
CA ASP A 345 10.95 -27.08 -20.78
C ASP A 345 11.08 -27.75 -19.38
N TYR A 346 9.95 -27.83 -18.65
CA TYR A 346 9.82 -28.43 -17.33
C TYR A 346 8.81 -29.60 -17.31
N CYS A 347 8.34 -30.01 -18.49
CA CYS A 347 7.57 -31.23 -18.67
C CYS A 347 8.54 -32.42 -18.69
N ARG A 348 8.43 -33.28 -17.66
CA ARG A 348 9.07 -34.61 -17.53
C ARG A 348 10.35 -34.82 -18.38
N SER A 349 11.52 -34.54 -17.81
CA SER A 349 12.67 -35.39 -18.10
C SER A 349 12.37 -36.79 -17.53
N GLU A 350 12.85 -37.85 -18.18
CA GLU A 350 12.48 -39.27 -17.97
C GLU A 350 12.86 -39.87 -16.59
N GLY A 351 12.74 -39.13 -15.49
CA GLY A 351 13.09 -39.53 -14.12
C GLY A 351 11.95 -39.36 -13.10
N GLN A 352 12.20 -39.82 -11.86
CA GLN A 352 11.29 -39.90 -10.70
C GLN A 352 10.77 -38.55 -10.14
N SER A 353 10.78 -37.50 -10.95
CA SER A 353 10.45 -36.14 -10.50
C SER A 353 8.97 -36.01 -10.17
N GLN A 354 8.69 -35.71 -8.91
CA GLN A 354 7.34 -35.57 -8.38
C GLN A 354 6.76 -34.17 -8.68
N PRO A 355 5.46 -34.05 -9.02
CA PRO A 355 4.78 -32.76 -9.15
C PRO A 355 4.99 -31.89 -7.90
N ARG A 356 5.41 -30.63 -8.11
CA ARG A 356 5.62 -29.68 -7.01
C ARG A 356 5.40 -28.23 -7.45
N PHE A 357 5.06 -27.38 -6.47
CA PHE A 357 5.09 -25.93 -6.64
C PHE A 357 6.52 -25.41 -6.62
N LEU A 358 6.76 -24.34 -7.37
CA LEU A 358 8.02 -23.62 -7.35
C LEU A 358 8.02 -22.63 -6.18
N ASP A 359 8.83 -22.92 -5.16
CA ASP A 359 8.98 -22.06 -3.98
C ASP A 359 9.95 -20.89 -4.20
N GLY A 360 10.79 -20.96 -5.23
CA GLY A 360 11.77 -19.91 -5.58
C GLY A 360 13.05 -20.02 -4.76
N SER A 361 13.38 -21.23 -4.33
CA SER A 361 14.70 -21.58 -3.81
C SER A 361 15.79 -21.47 -4.88
N LYS A 362 17.04 -21.28 -4.42
CA LYS A 362 18.24 -20.98 -5.22
C LYS A 362 18.58 -21.98 -6.33
N ASP A 363 17.97 -23.16 -6.31
CA ASP A 363 18.21 -24.20 -7.32
C ASP A 363 17.71 -23.81 -8.72
N ASP A 364 16.80 -22.83 -8.81
CA ASP A 364 16.31 -22.32 -10.09
C ASP A 364 17.14 -21.09 -10.53
N GLY A 365 18.46 -21.27 -10.68
CA GLY A 365 19.51 -20.23 -10.83
C GLY A 365 19.34 -19.16 -11.93
N GLN A 366 18.29 -19.24 -12.76
CA GLN A 366 17.93 -18.18 -13.70
C GLN A 366 16.89 -17.17 -13.15
N GLN A 367 16.18 -17.49 -12.06
CA GLN A 367 15.04 -16.69 -11.60
C GLN A 367 15.39 -15.60 -10.58
N GLU A 368 16.49 -15.76 -9.83
CA GLU A 368 16.97 -14.73 -8.89
C GLU A 368 17.35 -13.42 -9.59
N SER A 369 17.82 -13.49 -10.85
CA SER A 369 18.20 -12.32 -11.65
C SER A 369 16.99 -11.41 -11.96
N GLN A 370 15.78 -11.97 -12.08
CA GLN A 370 14.58 -11.18 -12.40
C GLN A 370 14.00 -10.48 -11.16
N SER A 371 14.20 -11.04 -9.96
CA SER A 371 13.76 -10.38 -8.71
C SER A 371 14.54 -9.10 -8.41
N ARG A 372 15.73 -8.92 -8.99
CA ARG A 372 16.54 -7.70 -8.84
C ARG A 372 16.13 -6.57 -9.78
N LEU A 373 15.28 -6.84 -10.76
CA LEU A 373 14.81 -5.87 -11.74
C LEU A 373 13.54 -5.15 -11.31
N LEU A 374 12.96 -5.51 -10.16
CA LEU A 374 11.82 -4.78 -9.64
C LEU A 374 12.24 -3.37 -9.23
N SER A 375 11.63 -2.39 -9.88
CA SER A 375 11.66 -1.01 -9.39
C SER A 375 11.14 -0.98 -7.94
N ASP A 376 11.70 -0.09 -7.12
CA ASP A 376 11.22 0.13 -5.74
C ASP A 376 9.71 0.42 -5.66
N ASN A 377 9.13 0.85 -6.79
CA ASN A 377 7.73 1.19 -6.97
C ASN A 377 6.84 -0.06 -6.96
N ASP A 378 7.32 -1.16 -7.53
CA ASP A 378 6.55 -2.41 -7.61
C ASP A 378 6.48 -3.11 -6.25
N ASN A 379 7.43 -2.82 -5.37
CA ASN A 379 7.48 -3.38 -4.02
C ASN A 379 6.32 -2.93 -3.12
N ILE A 380 5.61 -1.89 -3.53
CA ILE A 380 4.45 -1.37 -2.81
C ILE A 380 3.13 -1.69 -3.50
N LEU A 381 3.10 -2.44 -4.59
CA LEU A 381 1.82 -2.82 -5.21
C LEU A 381 1.14 -3.95 -4.43
N PRO A 382 -0.21 -4.00 -4.42
CA PRO A 382 -0.92 -5.14 -3.88
C PRO A 382 -0.63 -6.41 -4.71
N LEU A 383 -1.05 -7.56 -4.18
CA LEU A 383 -1.04 -8.82 -4.93
C LEU A 383 -2.09 -8.77 -6.05
N GLN A 384 -1.93 -9.57 -7.10
CA GLN A 384 -2.93 -9.69 -8.16
C GLN A 384 -4.17 -10.44 -7.67
N GLU A 385 -5.37 -9.94 -8.00
CA GLU A 385 -6.62 -10.62 -7.62
C GLU A 385 -6.77 -11.99 -8.29
N LYS A 386 -6.27 -12.14 -9.52
CA LYS A 386 -6.23 -13.43 -10.22
C LYS A 386 -5.45 -14.52 -9.47
N GLU A 387 -4.42 -14.15 -8.69
CA GLU A 387 -3.71 -15.11 -7.83
C GLU A 387 -4.58 -15.62 -6.69
N PHE A 388 -5.40 -14.73 -6.10
CA PHE A 388 -6.34 -15.14 -5.07
C PHE A 388 -7.43 -16.03 -5.65
N GLU A 389 -8.00 -15.67 -6.81
CA GLU A 389 -9.00 -16.47 -7.51
C GLU A 389 -8.48 -17.87 -7.82
N TRP A 390 -7.25 -17.96 -8.38
CA TRP A 390 -6.60 -19.24 -8.66
C TRP A 390 -6.40 -20.07 -7.39
N LEU A 391 -5.88 -19.48 -6.31
CA LEU A 391 -5.61 -20.21 -5.07
C LEU A 391 -6.91 -20.70 -4.42
N GLU A 392 -7.95 -19.88 -4.42
CA GLU A 392 -9.26 -20.25 -3.88
C GLU A 392 -9.91 -21.35 -4.68
N ALA A 393 -9.87 -21.28 -6.01
CA ALA A 393 -10.35 -22.32 -6.90
C ALA A 393 -9.60 -23.65 -6.66
N PHE A 394 -8.28 -23.59 -6.47
CA PHE A 394 -7.46 -24.75 -6.13
C PHE A 394 -7.91 -25.41 -4.81
N LEU A 395 -8.11 -24.59 -3.77
CA LEU A 395 -8.49 -25.07 -2.44
C LEU A 395 -9.92 -25.65 -2.44
N ARG A 396 -10.87 -25.00 -3.10
CA ARG A 396 -12.25 -25.51 -3.25
C ARG A 396 -12.28 -26.83 -4.03
N SER A 397 -11.53 -26.91 -5.13
CA SER A 397 -11.40 -28.14 -5.92
C SER A 397 -10.82 -29.28 -5.08
N CYS A 398 -9.70 -29.06 -4.38
CA CYS A 398 -9.10 -30.07 -3.51
C CYS A 398 -10.06 -30.53 -2.40
N ARG A 399 -10.81 -29.60 -1.79
CA ARG A 399 -11.81 -29.92 -0.77
C ARG A 399 -12.95 -30.76 -1.33
N TYR A 400 -13.39 -30.50 -2.56
CA TYR A 400 -14.41 -31.32 -3.22
C TYR A 400 -13.86 -32.72 -3.56
N MET A 401 -12.70 -32.77 -4.20
CA MET A 401 -12.04 -34.03 -4.60
C MET A 401 -11.75 -34.94 -3.40
N GLY A 402 -11.34 -34.36 -2.25
CA GLY A 402 -11.13 -35.13 -1.03
C GLY A 402 -12.38 -35.85 -0.52
N LYS A 403 -13.58 -35.34 -0.82
CA LYS A 403 -14.86 -36.01 -0.48
C LYS A 403 -15.25 -37.10 -1.48
N MET A 404 -14.70 -37.08 -2.69
CA MET A 404 -15.00 -38.10 -3.71
C MET A 404 -14.35 -39.44 -3.35
N ASP A 405 -13.11 -39.39 -2.81
CA ASP A 405 -12.38 -40.60 -2.43
C ASP A 405 -13.08 -41.36 -1.30
N ASP A 406 -13.77 -40.65 -0.39
CA ASP A 406 -14.57 -41.27 0.68
C ASP A 406 -15.80 -42.01 0.14
N ALA A 407 -16.48 -41.45 -0.87
CA ALA A 407 -17.69 -42.03 -1.47
C ALA A 407 -17.39 -43.26 -2.35
N ASP A 408 -16.33 -43.19 -3.17
CA ASP A 408 -15.89 -44.32 -4.00
C ASP A 408 -15.41 -45.52 -3.14
N SER A 409 -14.88 -45.25 -1.95
CA SER A 409 -14.44 -46.28 -0.99
C SER A 409 -15.64 -46.97 -0.32
N ALA A 410 -16.70 -46.21 0.00
CA ALA A 410 -17.93 -46.77 0.56
C ALA A 410 -18.63 -47.72 -0.41
N HIS A 411 -18.75 -47.37 -1.70
CA HIS A 411 -19.41 -48.20 -2.71
C HIS A 411 -18.66 -49.47 -3.13
N LYS A 412 -17.38 -49.62 -2.76
CA LYS A 412 -16.62 -50.87 -3.01
C LYS A 412 -16.66 -51.83 -1.82
N SER A 413 -17.24 -51.41 -0.71
CA SER A 413 -17.32 -52.19 0.54
C SER A 413 -18.67 -52.89 0.71
N GLU A 414 -19.60 -52.65 -0.21
CA GLU A 414 -20.87 -53.37 -0.42
C GLU A 414 -20.72 -54.29 -1.64
#